data_AF-A0A6P0I6Y7-F1
#
_entry.id   AF-A0A6P0I6Y7-F1
#
_cell.length_a   1.000
_cell.length_b   1.000
_cell.length_c   1.000
_cell.angle_alpha   90.00
_cell.angle_beta   90.00
_cell.angle_gamma   90.00
#
_symmetry.space_group_name_H-M   'P 1'
#
loop_
_entity.id
_entity.type
_entity.pdbx_description
1 polymer ?
#
loop_
_entity_poly.entity_id
_entity_poly.type
_entity_poly.pdbx_seq_one_letter_code
_entity_poly.pdbx_strand_id
1 'polypeptide(L)' 'RPFSPHVTVAFRDLTKTNFRAAWLEFRERSLEFEFVASQLTLLIHNGKRWDIFQEFRI' A
#
# COMPACT_ATOMS: atom_id res chain seq x y z
N ARG A 1 5.16 19.03 -0.76
CA ARG A 1 3.95 18.19 -0.85
C ARG A 1 3.62 17.73 0.56
N PRO A 2 2.38 17.88 1.05
CA PRO A 2 2.00 17.38 2.36
C PRO A 2 2.04 15.85 2.39
N PHE A 3 2.30 15.28 3.57
CA PHE A 3 2.23 13.84 3.79
C PHE A 3 0.75 13.43 3.90
N SER A 4 0.35 12.42 3.11
CA SER A 4 -1.00 11.83 3.15
C SER A 4 -0.83 10.34 3.49
N PRO A 5 -0.97 9.94 4.76
CA PRO A 5 -0.88 8.53 5.14
C PRO A 5 -1.92 7.71 4.38
N HIS A 6 -1.47 6.65 3.69
CA HIS A 6 -2.35 5.73 2.98
C HIS A 6 -1.69 4.36 2.89
N VAL A 7 -2.52 3.34 2.70
CA VAL A 7 -2.07 1.98 2.39
C VAL A 7 -2.43 1.70 0.94
N THR A 8 -1.44 1.28 0.15
CA THR A 8 -1.68 0.83 -1.23
C THR A 8 -2.32 -0.56 -1.19
N VAL A 9 -3.56 -0.69 -1.66
CA VAL A 9 -4.32 -1.96 -1.64
C VAL A 9 -4.32 -2.71 -2.97
N ALA A 10 -3.79 -2.10 -4.04
CA ALA A 10 -3.74 -2.69 -5.38
C ALA A 10 -2.46 -2.29 -6.11
N PHE A 11 -2.09 -3.07 -7.13
CA PHE A 11 -0.87 -2.83 -7.90
C PHE A 11 -0.95 -1.53 -8.71
N ARG A 12 0.22 -0.88 -8.86
CA ARG A 12 0.36 0.45 -9.47
C ARG A 12 -0.10 0.49 -10.94
N ASP A 13 0.13 -0.57 -11.69
CA ASP A 13 -0.04 -0.59 -13.15
C ASP A 13 -1.47 -0.95 -13.59
N LEU A 14 -2.46 -0.53 -12.80
CA LEU A 14 -3.86 -0.76 -13.12
C LEU A 14 -4.27 0.11 -14.32
N THR A 15 -4.64 -0.54 -15.43
CA THR A 15 -5.15 0.17 -16.60
C THR A 15 -6.43 0.93 -16.24
N LYS A 16 -6.75 2.02 -16.97
CA LYS A 16 -7.98 2.80 -16.74
C LYS A 16 -9.25 1.94 -16.79
N THR A 17 -9.27 0.95 -17.68
CA THR A 17 -10.38 0.00 -17.82
C THR A 17 -10.52 -0.86 -16.57
N ASN A 18 -9.42 -1.46 -16.10
CA ASN A 18 -9.43 -2.29 -14.91
C ASN A 18 -9.73 -1.47 -13.64
N PHE A 19 -9.26 -0.22 -13.58
CA PHE A 19 -9.63 0.70 -12.51
C PHE A 19 -11.14 0.94 -12.47
N ARG A 20 -11.77 1.25 -13.60
CA ARG A 20 -13.23 1.48 -13.65
C ARG A 20 -14.03 0.24 -13.26
N ALA A 21 -13.59 -0.94 -13.69
CA ALA A 21 -14.21 -2.20 -13.32
C ALA A 21 -14.12 -2.45 -11.80
N ALA A 22 -12.91 -2.32 -11.23
CA ALA A 22 -12.70 -2.47 -9.79
C ALA A 22 -13.46 -1.39 -8.99
N TRP A 23 -13.47 -0.14 -9.47
CA TRP A 23 -14.15 0.95 -8.79
C TRP A 23 -15.64 0.68 -8.59
N LEU A 24 -16.32 0.08 -9.57
CA LEU A 24 -17.73 -0.30 -9.45
C LEU A 24 -17.97 -1.26 -8.26
N GLU A 25 -17.02 -2.15 -7.99
CA GLU A 25 -17.11 -3.14 -6.91
C GLU A 25 -16.74 -2.58 -5.53
N PHE A 26 -15.71 -1.73 -5.46
CA PHE A 26 -15.12 -1.30 -4.19
C PHE A 26 -15.66 0.04 -3.66
N ARG A 27 -16.19 0.92 -4.53
CA ARG A 27 -16.56 2.29 -4.14
C ARG A 27 -17.60 2.41 -3.02
N GLU A 28 -18.53 1.46 -2.93
CA GLU A 28 -19.60 1.47 -1.93
C GLU A 28 -19.24 0.62 -0.69
N ARG A 29 -18.06 0.00 -0.67
CA ARG A 29 -17.63 -0.79 0.48
C ARG A 29 -17.11 0.13 1.56
N SER A 30 -17.81 0.17 2.70
CA SER A 30 -17.28 0.79 3.91
C SER A 30 -16.05 0.01 4.38
N LEU A 31 -14.98 0.73 4.70
CA LEU A 31 -13.74 0.16 5.21
C LEU A 31 -13.21 1.03 6.34
N GLU A 32 -13.20 0.48 7.55
CA GLU A 32 -12.68 1.15 8.74
C GLU A 32 -11.81 0.16 9.50
N PHE A 33 -10.55 0.53 9.72
CA PHE A 33 -9.58 -0.25 10.46
C PHE A 33 -8.71 0.66 11.29
N GLU A 34 -8.34 0.18 12.47
CA GLU A 34 -7.37 0.80 13.33
C GLU A 34 -6.28 -0.22 13.65
N PHE A 35 -5.02 0.21 13.59
CA PHE A 35 -3.88 -0.61 13.99
C PHE A 35 -2.75 0.25 14.52
N VAL A 36 -1.96 -0.32 15.42
CA VAL A 36 -0.70 0.26 15.88
C VAL A 36 0.42 -0.32 15.02
N ALA A 37 1.20 0.55 14.36
CA ALA A 37 2.42 0.12 13.70
C ALA A 37 3.43 -0.32 14.78
N SER A 38 3.85 -1.59 14.76
CA SER A 38 4.77 -2.14 15.77
C SER A 38 6.24 -1.97 15.41
N GLN A 39 6.54 -1.70 14.14
CA GLN A 39 7.90 -1.57 13.65
C GLN A 39 7.99 -0.74 12.36
N LEU A 40 9.22 -0.29 12.08
CA LEU A 40 9.65 0.24 10.80
C LEU A 40 10.62 -0.73 10.15
N THR A 41 10.53 -0.92 8.84
CA THR A 41 11.42 -1.80 8.08
C THR A 41 12.19 -1.00 7.03
N LEU A 42 13.52 -1.08 7.07
CA LEU A 42 14.39 -0.59 6.01
C LEU A 42 14.47 -1.65 4.92
N LEU A 43 14.07 -1.27 3.72
CA LEU A 43 14.07 -2.10 2.53
C LEU A 43 15.12 -1.60 1.53
N ILE A 44 15.76 -2.52 0.81
CA ILE A 44 16.67 -2.21 -0.31
C ILE A 44 16.11 -2.85 -1.58
N HIS A 45 16.01 -2.08 -2.66
CA HIS A 45 15.56 -2.58 -3.95
C HIS A 45 16.72 -3.22 -4.73
N ASN A 46 16.59 -4.48 -5.10
CA ASN A 46 17.64 -5.25 -5.79
C ASN A 46 17.54 -5.20 -7.33
N GLY A 47 16.69 -4.34 -7.88
CA GLY A 47 16.40 -4.24 -9.31
C GLY A 47 15.22 -5.09 -9.78
N LYS A 48 14.72 -6.02 -8.95
CA LYS A 48 13.50 -6.81 -9.24
C LYS A 48 12.44 -6.70 -8.16
N ARG A 49 12.86 -6.64 -6.89
CA ARG A 49 11.98 -6.55 -5.72
C ARG A 49 12.65 -5.78 -4.59
N TRP A 50 11.86 -5.46 -3.58
CA TRP A 50 12.35 -4.94 -2.30
C TRP A 50 12.69 -6.12 -1.38
N ASP A 51 13.92 -6.15 -0.88
CA ASP A 51 14.36 -7.09 0.13
C ASP A 51 14.43 -6.40 1.50
N ILE A 52 14.15 -7.14 2.57
CA ILE A 52 14.31 -6.66 3.93
C ILE A 52 15.81 -6.53 4.23
N PHE A 53 16.23 -5.34 4.64
CA PHE A 53 17.59 -5.09 5.11
C PHE A 53 17.66 -5.05 6.64
N GLN A 54 16.72 -4.35 7.29
CA GLN A 54 16.67 -4.24 8.75
C GLN A 54 15.28 -3.89 9.25
N GLU A 55 14.95 -4.32 10.47
CA GLU A 55 13.72 -3.97 11.18
C GLU A 55 14.04 -3.21 12.47
N PHE A 56 13.19 -2.24 12.81
CA PHE A 56 13.28 -1.38 13.98
C PHE A 56 11.96 -1.42 14.72
N ARG A 57 11.95 -1.92 15.96
CA ARG A 57 10.74 -1.90 16.80
C ARG A 57 10.47 -0.48 17.28
N ILE A 58 9.19 -0.09 17.29
CA ILE A 58 8.73 1.16 17.89
C ILE A 58 8.76 1.03 19.41
#